data_AF-A0A6C0LFM0-F1
#
_entry.id   AF-A0A6C0LFM0-F1
#
_cell.length_a   1.000
_cell.length_b   1.000
_cell.length_c   1.000
_cell.angle_alpha   90.00
_cell.angle_beta   90.00
_cell.angle_gamma   90.00
#
_symmetry.space_group_name_H-M   'P 1'
#
loop_
_entity.id
_entity.type
_entity.pdbx_description
1 polymer ?
#
loop_
_entity_poly.entity_id
_entity_poly.type
_entity_poly.pdbx_seq_one_letter_code
_entity_poly.pdbx_strand_id
1 'polypeptide(L)'
;MYNFIKNFTKNFTKKDTKKITKRYLPDILTRTDKKRQSRMLKKSRRLYKKGVYYTRKQVPSYKSKPSNHVSNAKRLYKIDSIEPSAILAKKTGCSMHALGKIVSKGEGAYFSSGSRPNQTGQSWGYARLASAITGGKAAAVDYSILEEGCKPNSVALRYAKIARRKYGYGKHRVPKTELL
;
A
#
# COMPACT_ATOMS: atom_id res chain seq x y z
N MET A 1 -42.83 16.31 44.18
CA MET A 1 -41.44 16.56 44.62
C MET A 1 -40.58 15.43 44.09
N TYR A 2 -39.60 15.79 43.27
CA TYR A 2 -38.49 15.01 42.70
C TYR A 2 -38.25 13.58 43.24
N ASN A 3 -38.10 12.59 42.33
CA ASN A 3 -36.75 12.08 42.06
C ASN A 3 -36.67 11.24 40.78
N PHE A 4 -35.81 11.74 39.90
CA PHE A 4 -35.52 11.28 38.56
C PHE A 4 -34.23 10.46 38.63
N ILE A 5 -34.35 9.14 38.78
CA ILE A 5 -33.19 8.24 38.71
C ILE A 5 -32.94 7.91 37.24
N LYS A 6 -32.12 8.75 36.60
CA LYS A 6 -31.48 8.42 35.32
C LYS A 6 -30.58 7.20 35.51
N ASN A 7 -31.05 6.04 35.08
CA ASN A 7 -30.20 4.89 34.84
C ASN A 7 -29.24 5.21 33.70
N PHE A 8 -28.04 5.67 34.06
CA PHE A 8 -26.94 5.92 33.14
C PHE A 8 -26.28 4.58 32.80
N THR A 9 -26.94 3.78 31.96
CA THR A 9 -26.29 2.60 31.37
C THR A 9 -25.21 3.09 30.43
N LYS A 10 -23.96 3.09 30.94
CA LYS A 10 -22.74 3.24 30.16
C LYS A 10 -22.73 2.16 29.07
N ASN A 11 -23.23 2.49 27.90
CA ASN A 11 -22.97 1.73 26.68
C ASN A 11 -21.47 1.78 26.44
N PHE A 12 -20.74 0.75 26.89
CA PHE A 12 -19.39 0.47 26.46
C PHE A 12 -19.47 0.18 24.96
N THR A 13 -19.43 1.23 24.14
CA THR A 13 -19.25 1.12 22.70
C THR A 13 -18.05 0.23 22.48
N LYS A 14 -18.27 -0.96 21.91
CA LYS A 14 -17.25 -1.94 21.51
C LYS A 14 -16.05 -1.16 20.99
N LYS A 15 -14.95 -1.14 21.75
CA LYS A 15 -13.72 -0.47 21.34
C LYS A 15 -13.31 -1.15 20.05
N ASP A 16 -13.57 -0.51 18.90
CA ASP A 16 -13.20 -1.01 17.58
C ASP A 16 -11.70 -1.31 17.61
N THR A 17 -11.32 -2.55 17.88
CA THR A 17 -9.94 -2.97 17.82
C THR A 17 -9.60 -3.08 16.35
N LYS A 18 -9.19 -1.94 15.76
CA LYS A 18 -8.85 -1.85 14.35
C LYS A 18 -7.60 -2.67 14.08
N LYS A 19 -7.79 -3.96 13.82
CA LYS A 19 -6.76 -4.89 13.39
C LYS A 19 -6.05 -4.35 12.15
N ILE A 20 -4.73 -4.47 12.13
CA ILE A 20 -3.88 -4.06 11.00
C ILE A 20 -3.05 -5.25 10.52
N THR A 21 -2.59 -5.21 9.27
CA THR A 21 -1.65 -6.19 8.75
C THR A 21 -0.41 -6.27 9.65
N LYS A 22 -0.05 -7.48 10.10
CA LYS A 22 1.08 -7.73 11.01
C LYS A 22 2.40 -7.14 10.48
N ARG A 23 2.59 -7.15 9.16
CA ARG A 23 3.76 -6.52 8.51
C ARG A 23 3.87 -5.00 8.69
N TYR A 24 2.79 -4.31 9.04
CA TYR A 24 2.81 -2.85 9.28
C TYR A 24 3.19 -2.52 10.73
N LEU A 25 3.05 -3.51 11.63
CA LEU A 25 3.41 -3.45 13.03
C LEU A 25 4.11 -4.77 13.45
N PRO A 26 5.31 -5.05 12.88
CA PRO A 26 5.97 -6.35 13.05
C PRO A 26 6.52 -6.54 14.47
N ASP A 27 6.70 -7.80 14.88
CA ASP A 27 7.15 -8.14 16.24
C ASP A 27 8.63 -7.83 16.50
N ILE A 28 9.42 -7.62 15.45
CA ILE A 28 10.83 -7.21 15.54
C ILE A 28 11.00 -5.79 16.12
N LEU A 29 9.95 -4.97 16.13
CA LEU A 29 10.03 -3.63 16.73
C LEU A 29 10.18 -3.72 18.24
N THR A 30 11.00 -2.85 18.81
CA THR A 30 11.02 -2.64 20.27
C THR A 30 9.63 -2.20 20.74
N ARG A 31 9.30 -2.46 22.02
CA ARG A 31 8.01 -2.07 22.59
C ARG A 31 7.70 -0.57 22.38
N THR A 32 8.71 0.28 22.50
CA THR A 32 8.61 1.73 22.31
C THR A 32 8.33 2.09 20.85
N ASP A 33 9.09 1.51 19.91
CA ASP A 33 8.90 1.77 18.47
C ASP A 33 7.59 1.19 17.94
N LYS A 34 7.15 0.04 18.46
CA LYS A 34 5.84 -0.55 18.14
C LYS A 34 4.72 0.42 18.54
N LYS A 35 4.77 1.00 19.74
CA LYS A 35 3.82 2.04 20.17
C LYS A 35 3.89 3.29 19.28
N ARG A 36 5.09 3.76 18.94
CA ARG A 36 5.30 4.93 18.05
C ARG A 36 4.70 4.68 16.66
N GLN A 37 5.01 3.55 16.04
CA GLN A 37 4.50 3.14 14.74
C GLN A 37 2.97 3.01 14.75
N SER A 38 2.39 2.40 15.78
CA SER A 38 0.92 2.29 15.94
C SER A 38 0.25 3.67 15.96
N ARG A 39 0.76 4.61 16.76
CA ARG A 39 0.25 5.98 16.83
C ARG A 39 0.34 6.70 15.48
N MET A 40 1.47 6.57 14.78
CA MET A 40 1.67 7.16 13.46
C MET A 40 0.71 6.58 12.41
N LEU A 41 0.44 5.27 12.43
CA LEU A 41 -0.54 4.62 11.57
C LEU A 41 -1.97 5.13 11.86
N LYS A 42 -2.36 5.20 13.14
CA LYS A 42 -3.67 5.77 13.56
C LYS A 42 -3.81 7.22 13.06
N LYS A 43 -2.79 8.05 13.26
CA LYS A 43 -2.76 9.45 12.82
C LYS A 43 -2.89 9.56 11.29
N SER A 44 -2.11 8.78 10.54
CA SER A 44 -2.13 8.77 9.07
C SER A 44 -3.52 8.47 8.52
N ARG A 45 -4.16 7.39 9.01
CA ARG A 45 -5.52 7.00 8.60
C ARG A 45 -6.57 8.06 8.92
N ARG A 46 -6.48 8.69 10.10
CA ARG A 46 -7.41 9.75 10.52
C ARG A 46 -7.28 11.00 9.64
N LEU A 47 -6.05 11.41 9.35
CA LEU A 47 -5.77 12.59 8.54
C LEU A 47 -6.12 12.37 7.06
N TYR A 48 -5.87 11.16 6.53
CA TYR A 48 -6.22 10.83 5.15
C TYR A 48 -7.71 11.01 4.85
N LYS A 49 -8.59 10.64 5.80
CA LYS A 49 -10.04 10.87 5.68
C LYS A 49 -10.43 12.36 5.58
N LYS A 50 -9.55 13.25 6.02
CA LYS A 50 -9.71 14.71 5.94
C LYS A 50 -8.95 15.31 4.74
N GLY A 51 -8.45 14.48 3.82
CA GLY A 51 -7.61 14.93 2.70
C GLY A 51 -6.18 15.34 3.10
N VAL A 52 -5.75 15.10 4.35
CA VAL A 52 -4.42 15.50 4.83
C VAL A 52 -3.46 14.32 4.80
N TYR A 53 -2.37 14.45 4.05
CA TYR A 53 -1.37 13.40 3.86
C TYR A 53 -0.25 13.48 4.91
N TYR A 54 -0.13 12.46 5.75
CA TYR A 54 0.87 12.40 6.81
C TYR A 54 1.94 11.34 6.55
N THR A 55 3.17 11.80 6.29
CA THR A 55 4.37 10.96 6.18
C THR A 55 4.92 10.62 7.56
N ARG A 56 5.22 9.34 7.77
CA ARG A 56 5.61 8.79 9.07
C ARG A 56 7.11 8.91 9.29
N LYS A 57 7.52 9.23 10.53
CA LYS A 57 8.93 9.23 10.93
C LYS A 57 9.48 7.80 10.97
N GLN A 58 10.79 7.66 10.79
CA GLN A 58 11.45 6.37 10.91
C GLN A 58 11.49 5.90 12.37
N VAL A 59 11.47 4.58 12.55
CA VAL A 59 11.68 3.88 13.82
C VAL A 59 13.04 3.15 13.75
N PRO A 60 13.98 3.42 14.67
CA PRO A 60 15.35 2.88 14.59
C PRO A 60 15.42 1.36 14.66
N SER A 61 14.52 0.69 15.40
CA SER A 61 14.55 -0.77 15.53
C SER A 61 14.18 -1.54 14.27
N TYR A 62 13.79 -0.87 13.18
CA TYR A 62 13.43 -1.52 11.92
C TYR A 62 14.46 -1.29 10.82
N LYS A 63 15.06 -2.37 10.34
CA LYS A 63 15.94 -2.35 9.15
C LYS A 63 15.11 -2.49 7.88
N SER A 64 15.13 -1.47 7.03
CA SER A 64 14.45 -1.48 5.73
C SER A 64 15.18 -2.37 4.72
N LYS A 65 14.41 -3.07 3.87
CA LYS A 65 14.93 -3.85 2.72
C LYS A 65 14.38 -3.28 1.41
N PRO A 66 15.18 -3.20 0.33
CA PRO A 66 14.70 -2.87 -1.00
C PRO A 66 13.58 -3.80 -1.49
N SER A 67 12.73 -3.29 -2.38
CA SER A 67 11.64 -4.07 -2.97
C SER A 67 12.15 -4.96 -4.11
N ASN A 68 12.00 -6.28 -3.99
CA ASN A 68 12.32 -7.21 -5.07
C ASN A 68 11.53 -6.91 -6.36
N HIS A 69 10.30 -6.39 -6.25
CA HIS A 69 9.53 -5.98 -7.43
C HIS A 69 10.23 -4.87 -8.21
N VAL A 70 10.80 -3.88 -7.50
CA VAL A 70 11.54 -2.78 -8.12
C VAL A 70 12.78 -3.34 -8.81
N SER A 71 13.58 -4.17 -8.14
CA SER A 71 14.77 -4.79 -8.76
C SER A 71 14.42 -5.64 -9.99
N ASN A 72 13.31 -6.39 -9.95
CA ASN A 72 12.84 -7.19 -11.09
C ASN A 72 12.40 -6.31 -12.26
N ALA A 73 11.68 -5.21 -12.00
CA ALA A 73 11.24 -4.30 -13.04
C ALA A 73 12.42 -3.60 -13.70
N LYS A 74 13.42 -3.16 -12.92
CA LYS A 74 14.66 -2.56 -13.43
C LYS A 74 15.37 -3.50 -14.40
N ARG A 75 15.53 -4.77 -14.01
CA ARG A 75 16.13 -5.82 -14.85
C ARG A 75 15.32 -6.12 -16.11
N LEU A 76 14.00 -6.25 -15.98
CA LEU A 76 13.10 -6.58 -17.10
C LEU A 76 13.12 -5.48 -18.18
N TYR A 77 13.05 -4.22 -17.77
CA TYR A 77 12.96 -3.09 -18.69
C TYR A 77 14.31 -2.45 -19.03
N LYS A 78 15.39 -2.90 -18.37
CA LYS A 78 16.77 -2.39 -18.53
C LYS A 78 16.84 -0.88 -18.26
N ILE A 79 16.38 -0.48 -17.07
CA ILE A 79 16.33 0.92 -16.61
C ILE A 79 16.65 1.00 -15.12
N ASP A 80 17.17 2.15 -14.67
CA ASP A 80 17.58 2.34 -13.28
C ASP A 80 16.48 2.91 -12.37
N SER A 81 15.44 3.53 -12.94
CA SER A 81 14.32 4.09 -12.17
C SER A 81 12.99 3.52 -12.63
N ILE A 82 12.08 3.29 -11.68
CA ILE A 82 10.69 2.82 -11.91
C ILE A 82 9.69 3.95 -11.61
N GLU A 83 10.13 5.19 -11.69
CA GLU A 83 9.23 6.33 -11.68
C GLU A 83 8.49 6.44 -13.03
N PRO A 84 7.19 6.84 -13.04
CA PRO A 84 6.50 7.22 -14.27
C PRO A 84 7.35 8.22 -15.06
N SER A 85 7.78 7.81 -16.25
CA SER A 85 8.65 8.61 -17.13
C SER A 85 8.41 8.19 -18.57
N ALA A 86 8.74 9.07 -19.53
CA ALA A 86 8.61 8.77 -20.95
C ALA A 86 9.38 7.49 -21.34
N ILE A 87 10.55 7.27 -20.74
CA ILE A 87 11.37 6.06 -20.92
C ILE A 87 10.62 4.84 -20.42
N LEU A 88 10.08 4.87 -19.20
CA LEU A 88 9.32 3.75 -18.64
C LEU A 88 8.04 3.47 -19.45
N ALA A 89 7.31 4.51 -19.86
CA ALA A 89 6.14 4.41 -20.72
C ALA A 89 6.45 3.69 -22.03
N LYS A 90 7.53 4.10 -22.71
CA LYS A 90 8.01 3.46 -23.94
C LYS A 90 8.38 1.99 -23.72
N LYS A 91 9.15 1.68 -22.66
CA LYS A 91 9.62 0.32 -22.36
C LYS A 91 8.50 -0.63 -21.93
N THR A 92 7.54 -0.13 -21.17
CA THR A 92 6.39 -0.91 -20.70
C THR A 92 5.31 -1.05 -21.76
N GLY A 93 5.22 -0.11 -22.69
CA GLY A 93 4.10 0.02 -23.62
C GLY A 93 2.85 0.62 -22.97
N CYS A 94 2.98 1.24 -21.80
CA CYS A 94 1.88 1.87 -21.05
C CYS A 94 1.95 3.39 -21.12
N SER A 95 0.80 4.05 -21.06
CA SER A 95 0.72 5.51 -21.01
C SER A 95 1.23 6.07 -19.68
N MET A 96 1.74 7.30 -19.70
CA MET A 96 2.14 8.03 -18.49
C MET A 96 1.00 8.13 -17.48
N HIS A 97 -0.22 8.36 -17.96
CA HIS A 97 -1.40 8.42 -17.11
C HIS A 97 -1.65 7.10 -16.37
N ALA A 98 -1.57 5.96 -17.06
CA ALA A 98 -1.77 4.65 -16.45
C ALA A 98 -0.68 4.34 -15.40
N LEU A 99 0.58 4.62 -15.70
CA LEU A 99 1.69 4.45 -14.77
C LEU A 99 1.51 5.33 -13.51
N GLY A 100 1.19 6.60 -13.71
CA GLY A 100 0.92 7.55 -12.63
C GLY A 100 -0.26 7.12 -11.74
N LYS A 101 -1.37 6.70 -12.35
CA LYS A 101 -2.57 6.21 -11.63
C LYS A 101 -2.24 5.03 -10.71
N ILE A 102 -1.38 4.10 -11.15
CA ILE A 102 -0.95 2.97 -10.32
C ILE A 102 -0.07 3.44 -9.14
N VAL A 103 0.84 4.40 -9.37
CA VAL A 103 1.66 4.99 -8.30
C VAL A 103 0.78 5.69 -7.27
N SER A 104 -0.15 6.54 -7.70
CA SER A 104 -1.08 7.24 -6.82
C SER A 104 -1.96 6.29 -6.00
N LYS A 105 -2.38 5.15 -6.55
CA LYS A 105 -3.08 4.10 -5.78
C LYS A 105 -2.19 3.48 -4.70
N GLY A 106 -0.90 3.30 -4.99
CA GLY A 106 0.07 2.82 -4.01
C GLY A 106 0.29 3.84 -2.89
N GLU A 107 0.49 5.10 -3.23
CA GLU A 107 0.58 6.20 -2.27
C GLU A 107 -0.68 6.32 -1.41
N GLY A 108 -1.86 6.28 -2.03
CA GLY A 108 -3.14 6.26 -1.34
C GLY A 108 -3.25 5.12 -0.35
N ALA A 109 -2.79 3.91 -0.69
CA ALA A 109 -2.74 2.78 0.24
C ALA A 109 -1.79 3.01 1.43
N TYR A 110 -0.65 3.68 1.21
CA TYR A 110 0.29 4.04 2.27
C TYR A 110 -0.37 4.93 3.34
N PHE A 111 -1.19 5.90 2.95
CA PHE A 111 -1.85 6.83 3.87
C PHE A 111 -3.16 6.28 4.46
N SER A 112 -3.97 5.60 3.64
CA SER A 112 -5.31 5.11 4.02
C SER A 112 -5.30 3.80 4.80
N SER A 113 -4.41 2.88 4.44
CA SER A 113 -4.36 1.52 4.99
C SER A 113 -3.13 1.33 5.87
N GLY A 114 -2.03 1.99 5.54
CA GLY A 114 -0.75 1.88 6.23
C GLY A 114 0.30 1.14 5.40
N SER A 115 1.51 1.04 5.95
CA SER A 115 2.64 0.39 5.29
C SER A 115 3.59 -0.22 6.33
N ARG A 116 4.58 -0.96 5.84
CA ARG A 116 5.73 -1.38 6.65
C ARG A 116 6.43 -0.16 7.27
N PRO A 117 7.09 -0.29 8.44
CA PRO A 117 7.88 0.81 9.00
C PRO A 117 8.95 1.30 8.02
N ASN A 118 9.36 2.56 8.18
CA ASN A 118 10.46 3.19 7.44
C ASN A 118 10.26 3.19 5.91
N GLN A 119 9.02 3.41 5.46
CA GLN A 119 8.65 3.56 4.05
C GLN A 119 8.09 4.96 3.80
N THR A 120 8.15 5.41 2.54
CA THR A 120 7.49 6.64 2.06
C THR A 120 6.27 6.28 1.22
N GLY A 121 5.44 7.28 0.92
CA GLY A 121 4.35 7.11 -0.05
C GLY A 121 4.89 6.68 -1.41
N GLN A 122 5.91 7.40 -1.89
CA GLN A 122 6.54 7.19 -3.20
C GLN A 122 7.16 5.79 -3.30
N SER A 123 7.93 5.35 -2.29
CA SER A 123 8.53 4.00 -2.32
C SER A 123 7.47 2.90 -2.36
N TRP A 124 6.31 3.13 -1.73
CA TRP A 124 5.17 2.23 -1.77
C TRP A 124 4.45 2.26 -3.13
N GLY A 125 4.32 3.45 -3.72
CA GLY A 125 3.82 3.68 -5.09
C GLY A 125 4.68 2.97 -6.14
N TYR A 126 5.99 3.18 -6.15
CA TYR A 126 6.91 2.56 -7.09
C TYR A 126 6.99 1.04 -6.91
N ALA A 127 6.93 0.54 -5.68
CA ALA A 127 6.85 -0.91 -5.46
C ALA A 127 5.55 -1.51 -6.01
N ARG A 128 4.43 -0.80 -5.91
CA ARG A 128 3.16 -1.21 -6.52
C ARG A 128 3.24 -1.17 -8.04
N LEU A 129 3.76 -0.08 -8.63
CA LEU A 129 3.95 0.06 -10.06
C LEU A 129 4.82 -1.07 -10.61
N ALA A 130 5.99 -1.28 -10.00
CA ALA A 130 6.91 -2.35 -10.37
C ALA A 130 6.23 -3.73 -10.32
N SER A 131 5.44 -4.00 -9.28
CA SER A 131 4.66 -5.24 -9.17
C SER A 131 3.58 -5.34 -10.26
N ALA A 132 2.97 -4.23 -10.66
CA ALA A 132 1.93 -4.20 -11.69
C ALA A 132 2.48 -4.47 -13.09
N ILE A 133 3.58 -3.83 -13.47
CA ILE A 133 4.16 -3.98 -14.81
C ILE A 133 4.97 -5.28 -14.98
N THR A 134 5.33 -5.97 -13.88
CA THR A 134 6.07 -7.25 -13.90
C THR A 134 5.20 -8.49 -13.67
N GLY A 135 3.87 -8.36 -13.62
CA GLY A 135 2.98 -9.51 -13.43
C GLY A 135 2.87 -10.02 -11.99
N GLY A 136 3.21 -9.20 -11.00
CA GLY A 136 2.96 -9.48 -9.60
C GLY A 136 1.47 -9.38 -9.22
N LYS A 137 1.17 -9.52 -7.92
CA LYS A 137 -0.22 -9.43 -7.43
C LYS A 137 -0.86 -8.06 -7.73
N ALA A 138 -0.09 -6.98 -7.77
CA ALA A 138 -0.63 -5.66 -8.13
C ALA A 138 -1.11 -5.61 -9.58
N ALA A 139 -0.51 -6.40 -10.49
CA ALA A 139 -0.93 -6.46 -11.89
C ALA A 139 -2.35 -7.00 -12.02
N ALA A 140 -2.71 -7.96 -11.17
CA ALA A 140 -4.08 -8.47 -11.07
C ALA A 140 -5.02 -7.42 -10.46
N VAL A 141 -4.62 -6.74 -9.37
CA VAL A 141 -5.46 -5.72 -8.71
C VAL A 141 -5.71 -4.51 -9.61
N ASP A 142 -4.71 -4.08 -10.37
CA ASP A 142 -4.73 -2.89 -11.22
C ASP A 142 -4.90 -3.22 -12.72
N TYR A 143 -5.35 -4.43 -13.03
CA TYR A 143 -5.45 -4.92 -14.40
C TYR A 143 -6.26 -4.01 -15.32
N SER A 144 -7.38 -3.43 -14.86
CA SER A 144 -8.19 -2.52 -15.70
C SER A 144 -7.39 -1.28 -16.12
N ILE A 145 -6.56 -0.74 -15.23
CA ILE A 145 -5.68 0.40 -15.55
C ILE A 145 -4.63 -0.01 -16.59
N LEU A 146 -4.11 -1.23 -16.51
CA LEU A 146 -3.15 -1.76 -17.47
C LEU A 146 -3.82 -2.12 -18.81
N GLU A 147 -5.06 -2.58 -18.80
CA GLU A 147 -5.83 -2.93 -19.99
C GLU A 147 -6.25 -1.69 -20.77
N GLU A 148 -6.77 -0.67 -20.10
CA GLU A 148 -7.10 0.63 -20.70
C GLU A 148 -5.84 1.41 -21.13
N GLY A 149 -4.77 1.27 -20.36
CA GLY A 149 -3.62 2.17 -20.41
C GLY A 149 -2.42 1.67 -21.19
N CYS A 150 -2.36 0.40 -21.58
CA CYS A 150 -1.20 -0.20 -22.25
C CYS A 150 -1.57 -0.76 -23.62
N LYS A 151 -0.58 -0.79 -24.52
CA LYS A 151 -0.74 -1.36 -25.87
C LYS A 151 -1.12 -2.85 -25.77
N PRO A 152 -1.98 -3.36 -26.69
CA PRO A 152 -2.44 -4.77 -26.66
C PRO A 152 -1.32 -5.81 -26.61
N ASN A 153 -0.22 -5.55 -27.33
CA ASN A 153 0.95 -6.44 -27.44
C ASN A 153 2.07 -6.07 -26.45
N SER A 154 1.82 -5.18 -25.50
CA SER A 154 2.83 -4.77 -24.51
C SER A 154 3.20 -5.90 -23.56
N VAL A 155 4.47 -5.94 -23.16
CA VAL A 155 4.99 -6.91 -22.17
C VAL A 155 4.24 -6.77 -20.84
N ALA A 156 3.95 -5.53 -20.40
CA ALA A 156 3.22 -5.26 -19.17
C ALA A 156 1.80 -5.84 -19.20
N LEU A 157 1.04 -5.62 -20.27
CA LEU A 157 -0.33 -6.15 -20.38
C LEU A 157 -0.35 -7.68 -20.50
N ARG A 158 0.61 -8.27 -21.24
CA ARG A 158 0.75 -9.73 -21.29
C ARG A 158 0.95 -10.33 -19.90
N TYR A 159 1.84 -9.76 -19.10
CA TYR A 159 2.03 -10.18 -17.71
C TYR A 159 0.80 -9.93 -16.83
N ALA A 160 0.09 -8.82 -17.05
CA ALA A 160 -1.13 -8.50 -16.32
C ALA A 160 -2.25 -9.54 -16.59
N LYS A 161 -2.42 -9.99 -17.84
CA LYS A 161 -3.38 -11.06 -18.21
C LYS A 161 -3.07 -12.36 -17.49
N ILE A 162 -1.79 -12.77 -17.46
CA ILE A 162 -1.34 -13.97 -16.73
C ILE A 162 -1.59 -13.80 -15.23
N ALA A 163 -1.24 -12.64 -14.66
CA ALA A 163 -1.46 -12.34 -13.26
C ALA A 163 -2.94 -12.33 -12.88
N ARG A 164 -3.81 -11.80 -13.75
CA ARG A 164 -5.27 -11.78 -13.56
C ARG A 164 -5.84 -13.19 -13.51
N ARG A 165 -5.41 -14.10 -14.40
CA ARG A 165 -5.78 -15.52 -14.36
C ARG A 165 -5.28 -16.20 -13.09
N LYS A 166 -4.03 -15.96 -12.70
CA LYS A 166 -3.37 -16.61 -11.55
C LYS A 166 -3.87 -16.12 -10.19
N TYR A 167 -4.10 -14.82 -10.04
CA TYR A 167 -4.37 -14.19 -8.74
C TYR A 167 -5.79 -13.62 -8.63
N GLY A 168 -6.60 -13.65 -9.70
CA GLY A 168 -7.94 -13.07 -9.73
C GLY A 168 -7.91 -11.59 -9.36
N TYR A 169 -8.47 -11.25 -8.20
CA TYR A 169 -8.50 -9.89 -7.66
C TYR A 169 -7.40 -9.59 -6.63
N GLY A 170 -6.36 -10.43 -6.56
CA GLY A 170 -5.22 -10.27 -5.64
C GLY A 170 -5.55 -10.49 -4.16
N LYS A 171 -6.75 -11.01 -3.86
CA LYS A 171 -7.23 -11.27 -2.50
C LYS A 171 -6.50 -12.48 -1.91
N HIS A 172 -5.96 -12.31 -0.70
CA HIS A 172 -5.49 -13.42 0.14
C HIS A 172 -5.54 -12.98 1.60
N ARG A 173 -5.76 -13.94 2.51
CA ARG A 173 -5.73 -13.65 3.95
C ARG A 173 -4.29 -13.32 4.35
N VAL A 174 -4.14 -12.24 5.13
CA VAL A 174 -2.84 -11.82 5.67
C VAL A 174 -2.93 -11.77 7.20
N PRO A 175 -1.89 -12.21 7.93
CA PRO A 175 -1.88 -12.12 9.39
C PRO A 175 -2.14 -10.69 9.85
N LYS A 176 -2.96 -10.56 10.90
CA LYS A 176 -3.34 -9.29 11.50
C LYS A 176 -2.83 -9.19 12.94
N THR A 177 -2.69 -7.97 13.42
CA THR A 177 -2.34 -7.65 14.81
C THR A 177 -3.14 -6.43 15.27
N GLU A 178 -3.26 -6.29 16.59
CA GLU A 178 -3.95 -5.20 17.27
C GLU A 178 -3.13 -3.90 17.18
N LEU A 179 -3.80 -2.77 17.00
CA LEU A 179 -3.15 -1.47 17.07
C LEU A 179 -3.02 -1.01 18.54
N LEU A 180 -1.78 -0.88 19.02
CA LEU A 180 -1.43 -0.35 20.35
C LEU A 180 -1.92 1.08 20.55
#